data_AF-A0A804PUG7-F1
#
_entry.id   AF-A0A804PUG7-F1
#
_cell.length_a   1.000
_cell.length_b   1.000
_cell.length_c   1.000
_cell.angle_alpha   90.00
_cell.angle_beta   90.00
_cell.angle_gamma   90.00
#
_symmetry.space_group_name_H-M   'P 1'
#
loop_
_entity.id
_entity.type
_entity.pdbx_description
1 polymer ?
#
loop_
_entity_poly.entity_id
_entity_poly.type
_entity_poly.pdbx_seq_one_letter_code
_entity_poly.pdbx_strand_id
1 'polypeptide(L)'
;MDEWVAQPQGQGQSHTALDDILPCADAAVTAEALRRSKEVNYQLVSKLNQLLSNVSNGNVPPQAGPPLYYNQSGPPVPLLCSPYSADLSDRPCAVGEVTAADAQQVRTVWQRYVCRAAAGSGREEVCSTAGRLTPAMYSQMVAVAGLSDGLRRQSPALADVASCVTVRRAFRTVGQRGCPPLRRDSRRVYQALLAASAAGMLAAAAWLVHSRERRRRRDSERFKVSPYRLPIEDKVLLNSPRRPYRRV
;
A
#
# COMPACT_ATOMS: atom_id res chain seq x y z
N MET A 1 11.82 3.24 -15.60
CA MET A 1 11.11 2.08 -15.01
C MET A 1 11.73 0.76 -15.49
N ASP A 2 11.84 0.53 -16.80
CA ASP A 2 12.51 -0.68 -17.34
C ASP A 2 14.01 -0.75 -17.00
N GLU A 3 14.72 0.38 -16.99
CA GLU A 3 16.13 0.49 -16.60
C GLU A 3 16.37 0.04 -15.14
N TRP A 4 15.54 0.54 -14.21
CA TRP A 4 15.53 0.11 -12.81
C TRP A 4 15.22 -1.39 -12.65
N VAL A 5 14.30 -1.92 -13.45
CA VAL A 5 13.97 -3.34 -13.46
C VAL A 5 15.13 -4.21 -13.95
N ALA A 6 15.97 -3.70 -14.85
CA ALA A 6 17.08 -4.42 -15.45
C ALA A 6 18.36 -4.43 -14.57
N GLN A 7 18.63 -3.35 -13.82
CA GLN A 7 19.83 -3.27 -12.97
C GLN A 7 19.62 -3.82 -11.55
N PRO A 8 20.35 -4.86 -11.12
CA PRO A 8 20.33 -5.31 -9.72
C PRO A 8 21.06 -4.30 -8.83
N GLN A 9 20.37 -3.80 -7.80
CA GLN A 9 20.95 -3.11 -6.65
C GLN A 9 22.01 -4.03 -6.01
N GLY A 10 23.31 -3.71 -6.18
CA GLY A 10 24.39 -4.52 -5.60
C GLY A 10 25.74 -4.48 -6.32
N GLN A 11 25.80 -3.97 -7.56
CA GLN A 11 27.06 -3.68 -8.24
C GLN A 11 26.99 -2.24 -8.72
N GLY A 12 27.71 -1.36 -8.03
CA GLY A 12 27.53 0.09 -8.07
C GLY A 12 27.41 0.63 -9.50
N GLN A 13 26.25 1.20 -9.81
CA GLN A 13 26.05 2.31 -10.76
C GLN A 13 24.55 2.63 -10.89
N SER A 14 24.27 3.94 -10.79
CA SER A 14 23.01 4.64 -11.09
C SER A 14 21.92 4.60 -10.01
N HIS A 15 21.99 5.55 -9.07
CA HIS A 15 20.81 5.96 -8.28
C HIS A 15 19.73 6.47 -9.24
N THR A 16 18.61 5.79 -9.30
CA THR A 16 17.46 6.22 -10.10
C THR A 16 16.43 6.91 -9.20
N ALA A 17 15.60 7.79 -9.77
CA ALA A 17 14.51 8.43 -9.02
C ALA A 17 13.48 7.43 -8.43
N LEU A 18 13.49 6.17 -8.87
CA LEU A 18 12.65 5.11 -8.28
C LEU A 18 13.25 4.56 -6.98
N ASP A 19 14.58 4.66 -6.78
CA ASP A 19 15.24 4.17 -5.57
C ASP A 19 14.84 4.98 -4.34
N ASP A 20 14.55 6.28 -4.49
CA ASP A 20 14.15 7.15 -3.38
C ASP A 20 12.67 7.01 -2.98
N ILE A 21 11.84 6.42 -3.85
CA ILE A 21 10.37 6.39 -3.68
C ILE A 21 9.87 5.01 -3.27
N LEU A 22 10.63 3.95 -3.58
CA LEU A 22 10.18 2.59 -3.32
C LEU A 22 10.53 2.16 -1.90
N PRO A 23 9.68 1.36 -1.22
CA PRO A 23 9.96 0.79 0.10
C PRO A 23 11.19 -0.14 0.11
N CYS A 24 11.77 -0.40 -1.07
CA CYS A 24 13.01 -1.09 -1.34
C CYS A 24 14.28 -0.23 -1.18
N ALA A 25 14.14 1.09 -0.95
CA ALA A 25 15.23 2.07 -0.85
C ALA A 25 16.28 1.68 0.21
N ASP A 26 15.85 0.96 1.25
CA ASP A 26 16.73 0.48 2.30
C ASP A 26 16.40 -0.97 2.67
N ALA A 27 16.93 -1.88 1.84
CA ALA A 27 16.89 -3.32 2.11
C ALA A 27 17.54 -3.67 3.46
N ALA A 28 18.52 -2.88 3.93
CA ALA A 28 19.16 -3.10 5.22
C ALA A 28 18.22 -2.76 6.39
N VAL A 29 17.49 -1.64 6.32
CA VAL A 29 16.44 -1.31 7.31
C VAL A 29 15.34 -2.36 7.33
N THR A 30 14.91 -2.84 6.16
CA THR A 30 13.86 -3.87 6.09
C THR A 30 14.37 -5.22 6.62
N ALA A 31 15.62 -5.58 6.32
CA ALA A 31 16.26 -6.78 6.87
C ALA A 31 16.43 -6.69 8.40
N GLU A 32 16.79 -5.51 8.93
CA GLU A 32 16.86 -5.28 10.38
C GLU A 32 15.47 -5.33 11.01
N ALA A 33 14.44 -4.77 10.38
CA ALA A 33 13.06 -4.86 10.86
C ALA A 33 12.57 -6.32 10.91
N LEU A 34 12.88 -7.12 9.87
CA LEU A 34 12.61 -8.56 9.87
C LEU A 34 13.37 -9.27 11.00
N ARG A 35 14.66 -8.98 11.17
CA ARG A 35 15.49 -9.55 12.24
C ARG A 35 14.92 -9.23 13.61
N ARG A 36 14.51 -7.99 13.85
CA ARG A 36 13.85 -7.54 15.09
C ARG A 36 12.50 -8.23 15.30
N SER A 37 11.72 -8.43 14.25
CA SER A 37 10.47 -9.18 14.33
C SER A 37 10.71 -10.64 14.77
N LYS A 38 11.71 -11.31 14.19
CA LYS A 38 12.11 -12.67 14.59
C LYS A 38 12.58 -12.71 16.05
N GLU A 39 13.42 -11.76 16.45
CA GLU A 39 13.93 -11.64 17.84
C GLU A 39 12.79 -11.47 18.84
N VAL A 40 11.86 -10.53 18.58
CA VAL A 40 10.71 -10.30 19.47
C VAL A 40 9.85 -11.56 19.58
N ASN A 41 9.63 -12.27 18.47
CA ASN A 41 8.87 -13.52 18.49
C ASN A 41 9.58 -14.61 19.33
N TYR A 42 10.89 -14.79 19.12
CA TYR A 42 11.71 -15.72 19.90
C TYR A 42 11.66 -15.41 21.40
N GLN A 43 11.89 -14.15 21.79
CA GLN A 43 11.85 -13.71 23.18
C GLN A 43 10.48 -13.93 23.81
N LEU A 44 9.42 -13.61 23.07
CA LEU A 44 8.04 -13.76 23.53
C LEU A 44 7.71 -15.22 23.84
N VAL A 45 8.03 -16.14 22.93
CA VAL A 45 7.80 -17.58 23.12
C VAL A 45 8.71 -18.14 24.22
N SER A 46 9.98 -17.70 24.27
CA SER A 46 10.94 -18.10 25.32
C SER A 46 10.44 -17.73 26.72
N LYS A 47 9.97 -16.50 26.92
CA LYS A 47 9.40 -16.05 28.20
C LYS A 47 8.14 -16.81 28.58
N LEU A 48 7.26 -17.08 27.62
CA LEU A 48 6.07 -17.88 27.86
C LEU A 48 6.43 -19.32 28.26
N ASN A 49 7.41 -19.94 27.59
CA ASN A 49 7.86 -21.28 27.92
C ASN A 49 8.56 -21.34 29.29
N GLN A 50 9.32 -20.30 29.67
CA GLN A 50 9.89 -20.17 31.03
C GLN A 50 8.79 -20.10 32.09
N LEU A 51 7.71 -19.36 31.83
CA LEU A 51 6.57 -19.29 32.74
C LEU A 51 5.86 -20.66 32.84
N LEU A 52 5.65 -21.34 31.72
CA LEU A 52 5.06 -22.68 31.71
C LEU A 52 5.92 -23.69 32.45
N SER A 53 7.23 -23.73 32.22
CA SER A 53 8.13 -24.70 32.85
C SER A 53 8.30 -24.44 34.34
N ASN A 54 8.51 -23.19 34.73
CA ASN A 54 8.92 -22.84 36.10
C ASN A 54 7.74 -22.58 37.03
N VAL A 55 6.62 -22.08 36.50
CA VAL A 55 5.43 -21.77 37.29
C VAL A 55 4.41 -22.90 37.11
N SER A 56 3.85 -23.08 35.92
CA SER A 56 2.73 -24.01 35.71
C SER A 56 3.10 -25.48 35.91
N ASN A 57 4.26 -25.88 35.42
CA ASN A 57 4.77 -27.25 35.50
C ASN A 57 5.76 -27.46 36.67
N GLY A 58 6.12 -26.39 37.39
CA GLY A 58 7.21 -26.39 38.37
C GLY A 58 6.84 -26.85 39.79
N ASN A 59 5.55 -26.99 40.12
CA ASN A 59 5.07 -27.28 41.49
C ASN A 59 5.58 -26.26 42.51
N VAL A 60 5.23 -25.00 42.29
CA VAL A 60 5.64 -23.86 43.12
C VAL A 60 5.19 -24.08 44.57
N PRO A 61 6.03 -23.80 45.58
CA PRO A 61 5.69 -24.08 46.97
C PRO A 61 4.80 -22.96 47.58
N PRO A 62 4.09 -23.24 48.69
CA PRO A 62 3.08 -22.34 49.26
C PRO A 62 3.60 -20.94 49.65
N GLN A 63 4.90 -20.82 49.97
CA GLN A 63 5.51 -19.56 50.40
C GLN A 63 5.55 -18.49 49.30
N ALA A 64 5.42 -18.88 48.03
CA ALA A 64 5.41 -17.94 46.91
C ALA A 64 4.12 -17.11 46.83
N GLY A 65 3.02 -17.61 47.41
CA GLY A 65 1.71 -16.99 47.34
C GLY A 65 1.12 -16.90 45.91
N PRO A 66 -0.16 -16.52 45.77
CA PRO A 66 -0.75 -16.25 44.46
C PRO A 66 -0.09 -15.06 43.75
N PRO A 67 -0.07 -15.00 42.40
CA PRO A 67 -0.65 -15.98 41.47
C PRO A 67 0.28 -17.17 41.17
N LEU A 68 1.47 -17.24 41.79
CA LEU A 68 2.47 -18.28 41.50
C LEU A 68 2.11 -19.62 42.16
N TYR A 69 1.56 -19.57 43.37
CA TYR A 69 1.08 -20.73 44.11
C TYR A 69 -0.42 -20.93 43.89
N TYR A 70 -0.78 -22.10 43.36
CA TYR A 70 -2.15 -22.60 43.21
C TYR A 70 -2.12 -24.12 43.13
N ASN A 71 -3.29 -24.77 43.11
CA ASN A 71 -3.38 -26.22 42.98
C ASN A 71 -2.93 -26.68 41.58
N GLN A 72 -1.63 -26.96 41.41
CA GLN A 72 -1.01 -27.39 40.15
C GLN A 72 -1.17 -28.90 39.88
N SER A 73 -2.27 -29.49 40.32
CA SER A 73 -2.58 -30.91 40.05
C SER A 73 -2.91 -31.12 38.57
N GLY A 74 -2.45 -32.20 37.94
CA GLY A 74 -2.78 -32.54 36.56
C GLY A 74 -1.57 -32.74 35.64
N PRO A 75 -1.80 -33.10 34.36
CA PRO A 75 -0.72 -33.34 33.39
C PRO A 75 0.02 -32.03 33.06
N PRO A 76 1.33 -32.11 32.74
CA PRO A 76 2.13 -30.93 32.37
C PRO A 76 1.58 -30.28 31.09
N VAL A 77 1.55 -28.96 31.09
CA VAL A 77 1.13 -28.17 29.93
C VAL A 77 2.23 -28.26 28.87
N PRO A 78 1.90 -28.60 27.61
CA PRO A 78 2.88 -28.64 26.54
C PRO A 78 3.36 -27.22 26.20
N LEU A 79 4.65 -27.08 25.92
CA LEU A 79 5.29 -25.81 25.60
C LEU A 79 4.89 -25.32 24.20
N LEU A 80 4.95 -24.00 23.99
CA LEU A 80 4.75 -23.41 22.67
C LEU A 80 6.03 -23.55 21.84
N CYS A 81 5.90 -24.06 20.62
CA CYS A 81 7.00 -24.13 19.70
C CYS A 81 7.43 -22.72 19.26
N SER A 82 8.68 -22.36 19.56
CA SER A 82 9.30 -21.18 18.95
C SER A 82 9.65 -21.46 17.49
N PRO A 83 9.16 -20.64 16.52
CA PRO A 83 9.49 -20.83 15.11
C PRO A 83 10.97 -20.55 14.79
N TYR A 84 11.66 -19.85 15.69
CA TYR A 84 13.05 -19.44 15.54
C TYR A 84 13.92 -19.99 16.67
N SER A 85 15.20 -20.23 16.38
CA SER A 85 16.25 -20.51 17.35
C SER A 85 16.88 -19.21 17.89
N ALA A 86 17.80 -19.33 18.87
CA ALA A 86 18.46 -18.17 19.49
C ALA A 86 19.31 -17.34 18.51
N ASP A 87 19.80 -17.96 17.44
CA ASP A 87 20.49 -17.34 16.31
C ASP A 87 19.53 -16.84 15.22
N LEU A 88 18.20 -16.87 15.47
CA LEU A 88 17.13 -16.42 14.58
C LEU A 88 16.96 -17.23 13.30
N SER A 89 17.60 -18.40 13.22
CA SER A 89 17.38 -19.37 12.15
C SER A 89 16.01 -20.05 12.34
N ASP A 90 15.42 -20.48 11.22
CA ASP A 90 14.14 -21.18 11.26
C ASP A 90 14.34 -22.59 11.82
N ARG A 91 13.46 -23.01 12.73
CA ARG A 91 13.61 -24.23 13.50
C ARG A 91 12.34 -25.09 13.41
N PRO A 92 12.46 -26.42 13.23
CA PRO A 92 11.33 -27.32 13.40
C PRO A 92 10.95 -27.46 14.88
N CYS A 93 9.67 -27.66 15.16
CA CYS A 93 9.18 -27.91 16.51
C CYS A 93 9.70 -29.25 17.05
N ALA A 94 10.08 -29.27 18.33
CA ALA A 94 10.46 -30.49 19.02
C ALA A 94 9.22 -31.34 19.38
N VAL A 95 9.43 -32.63 19.63
CA VAL A 95 8.37 -33.55 20.05
C VAL A 95 7.76 -33.06 21.37
N GLY A 96 6.44 -32.94 21.41
CA GLY A 96 5.70 -32.46 22.58
C GLY A 96 5.47 -30.95 22.65
N GLU A 97 6.02 -30.17 21.71
CA GLU A 97 5.69 -28.75 21.55
C GLU A 97 4.43 -28.56 20.72
N VAL A 98 3.61 -27.57 21.08
CA VAL A 98 2.46 -27.17 20.29
C VAL A 98 2.89 -26.13 19.27
N THR A 99 2.60 -26.37 18.00
CA THR A 99 2.98 -25.43 16.94
C THR A 99 2.19 -24.12 17.09
N ALA A 100 2.87 -22.98 16.98
CA ALA A 100 2.21 -21.68 16.79
C ALA A 100 1.72 -21.49 15.34
N ALA A 101 1.59 -22.57 14.57
CA ALA A 101 1.13 -22.50 13.18
C ALA A 101 -0.35 -22.17 13.08
N ASP A 102 -1.11 -22.58 14.10
CA ASP A 102 -2.53 -22.33 14.26
C ASP A 102 -2.83 -21.97 15.72
N ALA A 103 -3.10 -20.69 15.97
CA ALA A 103 -3.48 -20.21 17.29
C ALA A 103 -4.75 -20.89 17.84
N GLN A 104 -5.65 -21.38 16.98
CA GLN A 104 -6.84 -22.14 17.40
C GLN A 104 -6.44 -23.51 17.95
N GLN A 105 -5.48 -24.19 17.31
CA GLN A 105 -4.96 -25.46 17.81
C GLN A 105 -4.33 -25.28 19.20
N VAL A 106 -3.50 -24.25 19.39
CA VAL A 106 -2.90 -23.93 20.69
C VAL A 106 -3.99 -23.71 21.75
N ARG A 107 -5.00 -22.91 21.42
CA ARG A 107 -6.15 -22.65 22.29
C ARG A 107 -6.85 -23.95 22.70
N THR A 108 -7.19 -24.81 21.75
CA THR A 108 -7.89 -26.07 22.02
C THR A 108 -7.05 -27.03 22.86
N VAL A 109 -5.73 -27.09 22.63
CA VAL A 109 -4.83 -27.94 23.41
C VAL A 109 -4.73 -27.44 24.85
N TRP A 110 -4.40 -26.16 25.04
CA TRP A 110 -4.21 -25.59 26.39
C TRP A 110 -5.50 -25.48 27.20
N GLN A 111 -6.66 -25.36 26.56
CA GLN A 111 -7.96 -25.32 27.24
C GLN A 111 -8.19 -26.54 28.15
N ARG A 112 -7.62 -27.71 27.82
CA ARG A 112 -7.74 -28.95 28.61
C ARG A 112 -6.97 -28.92 29.93
N TYR A 113 -6.07 -27.95 30.09
CA TYR A 113 -5.20 -27.81 31.26
C TYR A 113 -5.66 -26.69 32.20
N VAL A 114 -6.77 -26.01 31.85
CA VAL A 114 -7.32 -24.90 32.63
C VAL A 114 -8.11 -25.45 33.81
N CYS A 115 -7.78 -24.97 35.01
CA CYS A 115 -8.53 -25.26 36.21
C CYS A 115 -9.80 -24.39 36.28
N ARG A 116 -10.83 -24.84 37.01
CA ARG A 116 -11.95 -23.97 37.37
C ARG A 116 -11.56 -23.11 38.57
N ALA A 117 -11.68 -21.79 38.44
CA ALA A 117 -11.50 -20.88 39.57
C ALA A 117 -12.62 -21.10 40.61
N ALA A 118 -12.26 -21.15 41.90
CA ALA A 118 -13.25 -21.08 42.98
C ALA A 118 -13.89 -19.69 42.97
N ALA A 119 -15.22 -19.61 43.08
CA ALA A 119 -15.91 -18.34 43.26
C ALA A 119 -15.69 -17.85 44.71
N GLY A 120 -14.55 -17.22 44.96
CA GLY A 120 -14.16 -16.60 46.23
C GLY A 120 -13.78 -15.14 46.00
N SER A 121 -14.25 -14.27 46.88
CA SER A 121 -14.17 -12.80 46.79
C SER A 121 -12.78 -12.23 46.49
N GLY A 122 -12.59 -11.70 45.28
CA GLY A 122 -11.55 -10.73 44.95
C GLY A 122 -10.19 -11.31 44.53
N ARG A 123 -9.77 -10.95 43.30
CA ARG A 123 -8.41 -10.93 42.71
C ARG A 123 -7.49 -12.17 42.78
N GLU A 124 -7.74 -13.17 43.62
CA GLU A 124 -6.97 -14.41 43.69
C GLU A 124 -7.78 -15.58 43.10
N GLU A 125 -7.52 -15.89 41.83
CA GLU A 125 -8.08 -17.08 41.18
C GLU A 125 -7.39 -18.34 41.72
N VAL A 126 -7.90 -18.88 42.83
CA VAL A 126 -7.43 -20.17 43.34
C VAL A 126 -8.12 -21.30 42.56
N CYS A 127 -7.34 -22.19 41.95
CA CYS A 127 -7.83 -23.37 41.25
C CYS A 127 -8.57 -24.33 42.20
N SER A 128 -9.87 -24.50 41.97
CA SER A 128 -10.73 -25.45 42.71
C SER A 128 -10.63 -26.89 42.19
N THR A 129 -10.29 -27.06 40.90
CA THR A 129 -10.14 -28.37 40.24
C THR A 129 -8.70 -28.62 39.85
N ALA A 130 -8.35 -29.87 39.56
CA ALA A 130 -7.10 -30.19 38.88
C ALA A 130 -6.99 -29.40 37.56
N GLY A 131 -5.82 -28.82 37.34
CA GLY A 131 -5.45 -28.01 36.19
C GLY A 131 -4.14 -27.27 36.51
N ARG A 132 -3.31 -27.05 35.49
CA ARG A 132 -2.03 -26.33 35.63
C ARG A 132 -2.09 -24.89 35.15
N LEU A 133 -3.22 -24.44 34.59
CA LEU A 133 -3.42 -23.07 34.15
C LEU A 133 -4.61 -22.45 34.88
N THR A 134 -4.44 -21.25 35.44
CA THR A 134 -5.58 -20.43 35.88
C THR A 134 -6.27 -19.79 34.66
N PRO A 135 -7.56 -19.43 34.73
CA PRO A 135 -8.25 -18.72 33.67
C PRO A 135 -7.51 -17.45 33.21
N ALA A 136 -7.00 -16.65 34.16
CA ALA A 136 -6.18 -15.47 33.86
C ALA A 136 -4.91 -15.82 33.07
N MET A 137 -4.13 -16.81 33.54
CA MET A 137 -2.91 -17.28 32.88
C MET A 137 -3.19 -17.80 31.47
N TYR A 138 -4.24 -18.60 31.30
CA TYR A 138 -4.66 -19.12 30.00
C TYR A 138 -4.99 -18.00 29.00
N SER A 139 -5.75 -16.98 29.43
CA SER A 139 -6.12 -15.86 28.55
C SER A 139 -4.90 -15.08 28.05
N GLN A 140 -3.92 -14.84 28.92
CA GLN A 140 -2.66 -14.17 28.58
C GLN A 140 -1.82 -15.03 27.64
N MET A 141 -1.70 -16.32 27.91
CA MET A 141 -0.90 -17.23 27.09
C MET A 141 -1.47 -17.41 25.68
N VAL A 142 -2.79 -17.54 25.53
CA VAL A 142 -3.43 -17.63 24.21
C VAL A 142 -3.26 -16.33 23.42
N ALA A 143 -3.31 -15.16 24.09
CA ALA A 143 -3.02 -13.88 23.45
C ALA A 143 -1.58 -13.82 22.93
N VAL A 144 -0.62 -14.26 23.75
CA VAL A 144 0.80 -14.35 23.36
C VAL A 144 1.03 -15.32 22.20
N ALA A 145 0.40 -16.49 22.22
CA ALA A 145 0.47 -17.45 21.11
C ALA A 145 -0.11 -16.85 19.81
N GLY A 146 -1.22 -16.11 19.89
CA GLY A 146 -1.80 -15.39 18.77
C GLY A 146 -0.89 -14.29 18.21
N LEU A 147 -0.18 -13.56 19.07
CA LEU A 147 0.83 -12.59 18.65
C LEU A 147 2.02 -13.24 17.94
N SER A 148 2.54 -14.35 18.48
CA SER A 148 3.63 -15.13 17.85
C SER A 148 3.22 -15.64 16.47
N ASP A 149 2.01 -16.18 16.34
CA ASP A 149 1.45 -16.65 15.08
C ASP A 149 1.24 -15.50 14.07
N GLY A 150 0.77 -14.34 14.53
CA GLY A 150 0.68 -13.12 13.73
C GLY A 150 2.02 -12.65 13.18
N LEU A 151 3.03 -12.53 14.05
CA LEU A 151 4.40 -12.13 13.68
C LEU A 151 5.02 -13.14 12.69
N ARG A 152 4.80 -14.43 12.90
CA ARG A 152 5.26 -15.51 12.01
C ARG A 152 4.63 -15.39 10.62
N ARG A 153 3.31 -15.14 10.54
CA ARG A 153 2.60 -14.96 9.26
C ARG A 153 3.05 -13.74 8.46
N GLN A 154 3.46 -12.67 9.13
CA GLN A 154 3.96 -11.45 8.47
C GLN A 154 5.42 -11.53 8.03
N SER A 155 6.20 -12.43 8.62
CA SER A 155 7.63 -12.62 8.34
C SER A 155 7.95 -12.81 6.84
N PRO A 156 7.22 -13.64 6.04
CA PRO A 156 7.48 -13.78 4.61
C PRO A 156 7.21 -12.50 3.81
N ALA A 157 6.16 -11.75 4.15
CA ALA A 157 5.86 -10.49 3.48
C ALA A 157 6.96 -9.45 3.75
N LEU A 158 7.48 -9.39 4.97
CA LEU A 158 8.63 -8.55 5.32
C LEU A 158 9.91 -8.99 4.60
N ALA A 159 10.13 -10.30 4.44
CA ALA A 159 11.26 -10.84 3.67
C ALA A 159 11.14 -10.54 2.16
N ASP A 160 9.93 -10.55 1.60
CA ASP A 160 9.65 -10.20 0.21
C ASP A 160 9.87 -8.71 -0.07
N VAL A 161 9.51 -7.85 0.88
CA VAL A 161 9.80 -6.41 0.81
C VAL A 161 11.31 -6.18 0.92
N ALA A 162 11.99 -6.87 1.85
CA ALA A 162 13.44 -6.77 2.01
C ALA A 162 14.21 -7.23 0.77
N SER A 163 13.75 -8.30 0.11
CA SER A 163 14.41 -8.85 -1.08
C SER A 163 14.08 -8.09 -2.37
N CYS A 164 13.18 -7.10 -2.32
CA CYS A 164 12.74 -6.29 -3.47
C CYS A 164 12.11 -7.10 -4.63
N VAL A 165 11.96 -8.42 -4.48
CA VAL A 165 11.53 -9.33 -5.56
C VAL A 165 10.10 -9.02 -6.00
N THR A 166 9.21 -8.75 -5.04
CA THR A 166 7.79 -8.50 -5.31
C THR A 166 7.58 -7.19 -6.05
N VAL A 167 8.25 -6.12 -5.62
CA VAL A 167 8.19 -4.80 -6.29
C VAL A 167 8.77 -4.90 -7.70
N ARG A 168 9.89 -5.60 -7.87
CA ARG A 168 10.51 -5.82 -9.18
C ARG A 168 9.63 -6.67 -10.11
N ARG A 169 8.95 -7.69 -9.58
CA ARG A 169 7.98 -8.51 -10.33
C ARG A 169 6.76 -7.69 -10.76
N ALA A 170 6.27 -6.80 -9.89
CA ALA A 170 5.17 -5.90 -10.21
C ALA A 170 5.56 -4.93 -11.35
N PHE A 171 6.71 -4.26 -11.24
CA PHE A 171 7.19 -3.37 -12.30
C PHE A 171 7.49 -4.09 -13.61
N ARG A 172 8.05 -5.31 -13.56
CA ARG A 172 8.18 -6.17 -14.77
C ARG A 172 6.84 -6.42 -15.44
N THR A 173 5.82 -6.73 -14.64
CA THR A 173 4.49 -7.03 -15.16
C THR A 173 3.85 -5.79 -15.78
N VAL A 174 3.99 -4.62 -15.14
CA VAL A 174 3.48 -3.35 -15.65
C VAL A 174 4.22 -2.93 -16.93
N GLY A 175 5.55 -3.04 -16.96
CA GLY A 175 6.34 -2.74 -18.15
C GLY A 175 5.99 -3.65 -19.33
N GLN A 176 5.83 -4.96 -19.09
CA GLN A 176 5.53 -5.92 -20.14
C GLN A 176 4.07 -5.88 -20.63
N ARG A 177 3.09 -5.67 -19.74
CA ARG A 177 1.67 -5.75 -20.09
C ARG A 177 0.99 -4.39 -20.27
N GLY A 178 1.43 -3.37 -19.54
CA GLY A 178 0.79 -2.05 -19.51
C GLY A 178 1.39 -1.04 -20.49
N CYS A 179 2.71 -1.03 -20.69
CA CYS A 179 3.35 -0.06 -21.58
C CYS A 179 3.09 -0.27 -23.09
N PRO A 180 3.03 -1.51 -23.63
CA PRO A 180 2.74 -1.71 -25.06
C PRO A 180 1.35 -1.23 -25.52
N PRO A 181 0.23 -1.48 -24.80
CA PRO A 181 -1.07 -0.96 -25.19
C PRO A 181 -1.14 0.57 -25.05
N LEU A 182 -0.62 1.14 -23.95
CA LEU A 182 -0.58 2.60 -23.77
C LEU A 182 0.16 3.31 -24.91
N ARG A 183 1.31 2.75 -25.34
CA ARG A 183 2.10 3.30 -26.44
C ARG A 183 1.39 3.17 -27.80
N ARG A 184 0.58 2.12 -27.97
CA ARG A 184 -0.24 1.92 -29.18
C ARG A 184 -1.39 2.93 -29.22
N ASP A 185 -2.06 3.13 -28.11
CA ASP A 185 -3.22 4.03 -28.04
C ASP A 185 -2.82 5.50 -28.11
N SER A 186 -1.73 5.90 -27.45
CA SER A 186 -1.20 7.27 -27.56
C SER A 186 -0.74 7.60 -28.99
N ARG A 187 -0.15 6.63 -29.70
CA ARG A 187 0.23 6.80 -31.12
C ARG A 187 -1.00 7.01 -32.00
N ARG A 188 -2.10 6.30 -31.76
CA ARG A 188 -3.36 6.47 -32.51
C ARG A 188 -3.98 7.84 -32.26
N VAL A 189 -4.02 8.28 -31.00
CA VAL A 189 -4.53 9.61 -30.63
C VAL A 189 -3.68 10.72 -31.25
N TYR A 190 -2.36 10.58 -31.22
CA TYR A 190 -1.44 11.54 -31.86
C TYR A 190 -1.68 11.62 -33.37
N GLN A 191 -1.82 10.48 -34.06
CA GLN A 191 -2.11 10.43 -35.49
C GLN A 191 -3.45 11.12 -35.83
N ALA A 192 -4.49 10.90 -35.02
CA ALA A 192 -5.79 11.53 -35.20
C ALA A 192 -5.74 13.06 -35.01
N LEU A 193 -5.04 13.52 -33.97
CA LEU A 193 -4.81 14.96 -33.72
C LEU A 193 -4.05 15.62 -34.89
N LEU A 194 -3.03 14.94 -35.40
CA LEU A 194 -2.22 15.44 -36.50
C LEU A 194 -3.06 15.54 -37.79
N ALA A 195 -3.88 14.54 -38.09
CA ALA A 195 -4.82 14.58 -39.21
C ALA A 195 -5.87 15.70 -39.07
N ALA A 196 -6.45 15.89 -37.88
CA ALA A 196 -7.41 16.95 -37.62
C ALA A 196 -6.79 18.35 -37.79
N SER A 197 -5.54 18.54 -37.33
CA SER A 197 -4.83 19.80 -37.50
C SER A 197 -4.54 20.12 -38.97
N ALA A 198 -4.11 19.13 -39.75
CA ALA A 198 -3.86 19.28 -41.18
C ALA A 198 -5.16 19.59 -41.95
N ALA A 199 -6.26 18.90 -41.64
CA ALA A 199 -7.57 19.17 -42.22
C ALA A 199 -8.06 20.60 -41.91
N GLY A 200 -7.87 21.06 -40.67
CA GLY A 200 -8.19 22.44 -40.28
C GLY A 200 -7.39 23.49 -41.07
N MET A 201 -6.09 23.26 -41.26
CA MET A 201 -5.24 24.15 -42.06
C MET A 201 -5.69 24.22 -43.53
N LEU A 202 -6.03 23.07 -44.14
CA LEU A 202 -6.52 23.02 -45.51
C LEU A 202 -7.88 23.70 -45.67
N ALA A 203 -8.79 23.51 -44.72
CA ALA A 203 -10.09 24.17 -44.72
C ALA A 203 -9.94 25.70 -44.62
N ALA A 204 -9.05 26.19 -43.75
CA ALA A 204 -8.74 27.61 -43.63
C ALA A 204 -8.14 28.19 -44.92
N ALA A 205 -7.21 27.47 -45.55
CA ALA A 205 -6.62 27.87 -46.82
C ALA A 205 -7.67 27.94 -47.94
N ALA A 206 -8.52 26.92 -48.07
CA ALA A 206 -9.62 26.91 -49.03
C ALA A 206 -10.60 28.07 -48.81
N TRP A 207 -10.92 28.37 -47.55
CA TRP A 207 -11.78 29.50 -47.20
C TRP A 207 -11.17 30.86 -47.55
N LEU A 208 -9.86 31.03 -47.35
CA LEU A 208 -9.13 32.24 -47.76
C LEU A 208 -9.13 32.41 -49.28
N VAL A 209 -8.93 31.33 -50.05
CA VAL A 209 -9.01 31.37 -51.51
C VAL A 209 -10.43 31.73 -51.98
N HIS A 210 -11.44 31.03 -51.46
CA HIS A 210 -12.84 31.28 -51.81
C HIS A 210 -13.29 32.71 -51.48
N SER A 211 -12.92 33.23 -50.31
CA SER A 211 -13.26 34.60 -49.92
C SER A 211 -12.57 35.66 -50.79
N ARG A 212 -11.31 35.42 -51.21
CA ARG A 212 -10.59 36.27 -52.17
C ARG A 212 -11.26 36.25 -53.54
N GLU A 213 -11.61 35.08 -54.06
CA GLU A 213 -12.32 34.96 -55.34
C GLU A 213 -13.67 35.69 -55.29
N ARG A 214 -14.43 35.51 -54.20
CA ARG A 214 -15.73 36.18 -54.03
C ARG A 214 -15.59 37.70 -53.97
N ARG A 215 -14.54 38.22 -53.31
CA ARG A 215 -14.20 39.66 -53.35
C ARG A 215 -13.86 40.11 -54.77
N ARG A 216 -12.98 39.40 -55.48
CA ARG A 216 -12.62 39.72 -56.88
C ARG A 216 -13.83 39.73 -57.80
N ARG A 217 -14.75 38.76 -57.69
CA ARG A 217 -16.00 38.73 -58.46
C ARG A 217 -16.87 39.95 -58.17
N ARG A 218 -17.08 40.29 -56.88
CA ARG A 218 -17.83 41.49 -56.47
C ARG A 218 -17.21 42.79 -56.99
N ASP A 219 -15.88 42.91 -56.94
CA ASP A 219 -15.19 44.08 -57.47
C ASP A 219 -15.34 44.16 -58.99
N SER A 220 -15.19 43.04 -59.71
CA SER A 220 -15.40 42.99 -61.16
C SER A 220 -16.83 43.31 -61.59
N GLU A 221 -17.84 42.93 -60.79
CA GLU A 221 -19.23 43.32 -61.05
C GLU A 221 -19.49 44.80 -60.74
N ARG A 222 -18.87 45.37 -59.69
CA ARG A 222 -18.91 46.82 -59.45
C ARG A 222 -18.35 47.62 -60.62
N PHE A 223 -17.25 47.16 -61.23
CA PHE A 223 -16.67 47.81 -62.41
C PHE A 223 -17.51 47.64 -63.68
N LYS A 224 -18.29 46.55 -63.81
CA LYS A 224 -19.24 46.37 -64.92
C LYS A 224 -20.51 47.23 -64.79
N VAL A 225 -20.91 47.56 -63.56
CA VAL A 225 -22.17 48.28 -63.27
C VAL A 225 -21.96 49.81 -63.11
N SER A 226 -20.74 50.35 -63.18
CA SER A 226 -20.58 51.81 -63.10
C SER A 226 -19.31 52.35 -63.77
N PRO A 227 -19.45 53.10 -64.88
CA PRO A 227 -18.44 54.04 -65.35
C PRO A 227 -18.54 55.41 -64.64
N TYR A 228 -19.57 55.66 -63.81
CA TYR A 228 -19.77 56.96 -63.16
C TYR A 228 -20.35 56.79 -61.74
N ARG A 229 -19.48 56.65 -60.73
CA ARG A 229 -19.84 57.04 -59.36
C ARG A 229 -18.60 57.64 -58.69
N LEU A 230 -18.53 58.96 -58.76
CA LEU A 230 -17.57 59.77 -58.00
C LEU A 230 -17.72 59.53 -56.50
N PRO A 231 -16.63 59.54 -55.72
CA PRO A 231 -16.68 59.35 -54.28
C PRO A 231 -17.21 60.63 -53.63
N ILE A 232 -18.39 60.58 -53.02
CA ILE A 232 -18.84 61.64 -52.11
C ILE A 232 -18.26 61.31 -50.73
N GLU A 233 -17.39 62.18 -50.23
CA GLU A 233 -16.89 62.16 -48.86
C GLU A 233 -18.02 62.45 -47.87
N ASP A 234 -18.65 61.40 -47.34
CA ASP A 234 -19.68 61.49 -46.30
C ASP A 234 -19.17 61.92 -44.91
N LYS A 235 -17.94 62.45 -44.79
CA LYS A 235 -17.35 62.83 -43.49
C LYS A 235 -17.36 64.33 -43.18
N VAL A 236 -17.86 65.19 -44.07
CA VAL A 236 -17.79 66.65 -43.89
C VAL A 236 -19.13 67.29 -43.47
N LEU A 237 -20.28 66.61 -43.61
CA LEU A 237 -21.60 67.23 -43.37
C LEU A 237 -22.17 67.09 -41.94
N LEU A 238 -21.44 66.51 -40.99
CA LEU A 238 -21.96 66.28 -39.62
C LEU A 238 -21.40 67.24 -38.55
N ASN A 239 -20.73 68.34 -38.93
CA ASN A 239 -20.22 69.32 -37.98
C ASN A 239 -20.85 70.71 -38.11
N SER A 240 -21.75 70.99 -37.16
CA SER A 240 -22.06 72.32 -36.58
C SER A 240 -23.25 73.11 -37.16
N PRO A 241 -23.88 74.04 -36.40
CA PRO A 241 -24.62 73.84 -35.14
C PRO A 241 -26.01 74.54 -35.15
N ARG A 242 -26.77 74.31 -34.06
CA ARG A 242 -28.15 74.74 -33.75
C ARG A 242 -28.49 76.25 -33.86
N ARG A 243 -29.82 76.51 -34.03
CA ARG A 243 -30.71 77.58 -33.46
C ARG A 243 -31.24 78.65 -34.46
N PRO A 244 -32.28 79.46 -34.12
CA PRO A 244 -33.59 79.20 -33.46
C PRO A 244 -34.80 79.89 -34.17
N TYR A 245 -36.01 79.69 -33.63
CA TYR A 245 -37.34 80.30 -33.90
C TYR A 245 -37.47 81.71 -34.55
N ARG A 246 -38.57 81.92 -35.31
CA ARG A 246 -39.49 83.08 -35.10
C ARG A 246 -40.89 82.86 -35.68
N ARG A 247 -41.93 83.11 -34.87
CA ARG A 247 -43.35 83.26 -35.27
C ARG A 247 -43.57 84.59 -36.00
N VAL A 248 -44.55 84.61 -36.90
CA VAL A 248 -45.72 85.52 -36.85
C VAL A 248 -46.94 84.66 -37.13
#